data_AF-A0AAW8QQH5-F1
#
_entry.id   AF-A0AAW8QQH5-F1
#
_cell.length_a   1.000
_cell.length_b   1.000
_cell.length_c   1.000
_cell.angle_alpha   90.00
_cell.angle_beta   90.00
_cell.angle_gamma   90.00
#
_symmetry.space_group_name_H-M   'P 1'
#
loop_
_entity.id
_entity.type
_entity.pdbx_description
1 polymer ?
#
loop_
_entity_poly.entity_id
_entity_poly.type
_entity_poly.pdbx_seq_one_letter_code
_entity_poly.pdbx_strand_id
1 'polypeptide(L)'
;MSTLNLRMVAELSGTSTQAIYTLLGGKSGLIQAMYQHWITELEQRLLEAKLHSSTIELITQTAHIYREQALSNPELFLFGCSPAANEANLLEMMASSNAFSLFSGLIA
;
A
#
# COMPACT_ATOMS: atom_id res chain seq x y z
N MET A 1 7.18 5.69 17.52
CA MET A 1 6.85 4.67 16.50
C MET A 1 6.47 3.40 17.21
N SER A 2 5.17 3.18 17.33
CA SER A 2 4.54 2.04 18.00
C SER A 2 5.02 0.76 17.32
N THR A 3 5.73 -0.08 18.07
CA THR A 3 6.27 -1.35 17.59
C THR A 3 5.11 -2.25 17.19
N LEU A 4 4.93 -2.51 15.89
CA LEU A 4 3.88 -3.40 15.39
C LEU A 4 4.08 -4.80 15.99
N ASN A 5 3.15 -5.19 16.86
CA ASN A 5 3.24 -6.38 17.71
C ASN A 5 2.22 -7.41 17.26
N LEU A 6 2.70 -8.56 16.76
CA LEU A 6 1.84 -9.65 16.28
C LEU A 6 0.86 -10.15 17.34
N ARG A 7 1.26 -10.12 18.62
CA ARG A 7 0.38 -10.52 19.72
C ARG A 7 -0.80 -9.57 19.86
N MET A 8 -0.55 -8.26 19.83
CA MET A 8 -1.61 -7.26 19.88
C MET A 8 -2.55 -7.39 18.69
N VAL A 9 -1.99 -7.61 17.49
CA VAL A 9 -2.80 -7.83 16.28
C VAL A 9 -3.67 -9.07 16.43
N ALA A 10 -3.10 -10.18 16.93
CA ALA A 10 -3.84 -11.41 17.14
C ALA A 10 -5.00 -11.23 18.13
N GLU A 11 -4.74 -10.56 19.26
CA GLU A 11 -5.73 -10.25 20.28
C GLU A 11 -6.85 -9.35 19.72
N LEU A 12 -6.51 -8.30 18.97
CA LEU A 12 -7.49 -7.39 18.36
C LEU A 12 -8.35 -8.06 17.28
N SER A 13 -7.80 -9.01 16.53
CA SER A 13 -8.53 -9.75 15.50
C SER A 13 -9.20 -11.03 16.02
N GLY A 14 -9.13 -11.32 17.32
CA GLY A 14 -9.71 -12.53 17.92
C GLY A 14 -9.10 -13.84 17.39
N THR A 15 -7.81 -13.83 17.04
CA THR A 15 -7.09 -14.98 16.48
C THR A 15 -5.85 -15.34 17.29
N SER A 16 -5.18 -16.44 16.94
CA SER A 16 -3.90 -16.82 17.53
C SER A 16 -2.73 -16.20 16.77
N THR A 17 -1.61 -15.95 17.44
CA THR A 17 -0.37 -15.55 16.76
C THR A 17 0.09 -16.60 15.75
N GLN A 18 -0.17 -17.89 16.02
CA GLN A 18 0.10 -18.98 15.09
C GLN A 18 -0.67 -18.82 13.77
N ALA A 19 -1.95 -18.40 13.83
CA ALA A 19 -2.73 -18.14 12.62
C ALA A 19 -2.10 -17.03 11.76
N ILE A 20 -1.55 -15.98 12.38
CA ILE A 20 -0.82 -14.93 11.66
C ILE A 20 0.44 -15.49 10.99
N TYR A 21 1.20 -16.34 11.69
CA TYR A 21 2.35 -17.01 11.08
C TYR A 21 1.96 -17.91 9.91
N THR A 22 0.85 -18.65 10.02
CA THR A 22 0.37 -19.55 8.97
C THR A 22 -0.18 -18.80 7.77
N LEU A 23 -0.97 -17.75 7.97
CA LEU A 23 -1.65 -17.03 6.89
C LEU A 23 -0.78 -15.95 6.25
N LEU A 24 0.06 -15.30 7.04
CA LEU A 24 0.79 -14.09 6.64
C LEU A 24 2.30 -14.25 6.78
N GLY A 25 2.83 -15.41 7.18
CA GLY A 25 4.28 -15.61 7.32
C GLY A 25 4.92 -14.76 8.41
N GLY A 26 4.13 -14.25 9.37
CA GLY A 26 4.61 -13.43 10.48
C GLY A 26 4.59 -11.94 10.19
N LYS A 27 5.55 -11.19 10.76
CA LYS A 27 5.54 -9.71 10.75
C LYS A 27 5.72 -9.13 9.35
N SER A 28 6.67 -9.66 8.58
CA SER A 28 6.96 -9.14 7.24
C SER A 28 5.78 -9.34 6.29
N GLY A 29 5.13 -10.51 6.27
CA GLY A 29 3.98 -10.70 5.40
C GLY A 29 2.69 -10.05 5.93
N LEU A 30 2.57 -9.79 7.23
CA LEU A 30 1.52 -8.89 7.75
C LEU A 30 1.71 -7.45 7.21
N ILE A 31 2.94 -6.94 7.26
CA ILE A 31 3.27 -5.63 6.68
C ILE A 31 2.95 -5.60 5.19
N GLN A 32 3.37 -6.64 4.43
CA GLN A 32 3.05 -6.77 3.01
C GLN A 32 1.53 -6.76 2.78
N ALA A 33 0.75 -7.52 3.54
CA ALA A 33 -0.70 -7.57 3.36
C ALA A 33 -1.37 -6.21 3.63
N MET A 34 -0.95 -5.49 4.67
CA MET A 34 -1.43 -4.14 4.95
C MET A 34 -1.10 -3.18 3.80
N TYR A 35 0.12 -3.25 3.29
CA TYR A 35 0.57 -2.44 2.17
C TYR A 35 -0.13 -2.78 0.86
N GLN A 36 -0.30 -4.06 0.57
CA GLN A 36 -1.00 -4.55 -0.60
C GLN A 36 -2.45 -4.04 -0.61
N HIS A 37 -3.15 -4.13 0.53
CA HIS A 37 -4.50 -3.60 0.65
C HIS A 37 -4.54 -2.09 0.36
N TRP A 38 -3.63 -1.33 0.98
CA TRP A 38 -3.55 0.13 0.81
C TRP A 38 -3.22 0.55 -0.63
N ILE A 39 -2.40 -0.22 -1.34
CA ILE A 39 -2.09 0.04 -2.76
C ILE A 39 -3.22 -0.42 -3.68
N THR A 40 -3.89 -1.53 -3.41
CA THR A 40 -5.03 -1.96 -4.22
C THR A 40 -6.17 -0.94 -4.17
N GLU A 41 -6.39 -0.27 -3.04
CA GLU A 41 -7.32 0.87 -2.96
C GLU A 41 -6.85 2.04 -3.85
N LEU A 42 -5.56 2.39 -3.80
CA LEU A 42 -4.98 3.41 -4.69
C LEU A 42 -5.19 3.07 -6.17
N GLU A 43 -4.90 1.83 -6.55
CA GLU A 43 -5.09 1.33 -7.92
C GLU A 43 -6.51 1.52 -8.41
N GLN A 44 -7.50 1.13 -7.60
CA GLN A 44 -8.91 1.29 -7.96
C GLN A 44 -9.26 2.76 -8.18
N ARG A 45 -8.83 3.64 -7.27
CA ARG A 45 -9.07 5.09 -7.39
C ARG A 45 -8.40 5.70 -8.62
N LEU A 46 -7.20 5.23 -8.97
CA LEU A 46 -6.49 5.65 -10.18
C LEU A 46 -7.14 5.14 -11.46
N LEU A 47 -7.67 3.91 -11.47
CA LEU A 47 -8.42 3.36 -12.60
C LEU A 47 -9.75 4.08 -12.83
N GLU A 48 -10.36 4.60 -11.77
CA GLU A 48 -11.57 5.43 -11.84
C GLU A 48 -11.31 6.87 -12.30
N ALA A 49 -10.05 7.33 -12.29
CA ALA A 49 -9.67 8.62 -12.82
C ALA A 49 -9.99 8.68 -14.33
N LYS A 50 -10.70 9.73 -14.76
CA LYS A 50 -11.34 9.76 -16.08
C LYS A 50 -10.28 9.93 -17.19
N LEU A 51 -10.19 8.91 -18.06
CA LEU A 51 -9.34 8.87 -19.26
C LEU A 51 -9.61 9.96 -20.32
N HIS A 52 -10.68 10.74 -20.19
CA HIS A 52 -11.06 11.77 -21.17
C HIS A 52 -10.54 13.18 -20.85
N SER A 53 -9.66 13.29 -19.85
CA SER A 53 -9.06 14.55 -19.44
C SER A 53 -7.81 14.85 -20.28
N SER A 54 -7.45 16.12 -20.44
CA SER A 54 -6.12 16.46 -20.97
C SER A 54 -5.02 15.84 -20.12
N THR A 55 -3.83 15.62 -20.69
CA THR A 55 -2.69 15.02 -19.96
C THR A 55 -2.38 15.76 -18.65
N ILE A 56 -2.47 17.09 -18.64
CA ILE A 56 -2.22 17.91 -17.45
C ILE A 56 -3.29 17.67 -16.36
N GLU A 57 -4.56 17.59 -16.75
CA GLU A 57 -5.67 17.30 -15.83
C GLU A 57 -5.53 15.90 -15.23
N LEU A 58 -5.10 14.92 -16.04
CA LEU A 58 -4.88 13.54 -15.60
C LEU A 58 -3.71 13.44 -14.61
N ILE A 59 -2.59 14.13 -14.86
CA ILE A 59 -1.46 14.23 -13.92
C ILE A 59 -1.91 14.88 -12.61
N THR A 60 -2.66 15.98 -12.70
CA THR A 60 -3.15 16.72 -11.53
C THR A 60 -4.09 15.86 -10.69
N GLN A 61 -5.06 15.19 -11.32
CA GLN A 61 -6.00 14.28 -10.65
C GLN A 61 -5.28 13.11 -9.98
N THR A 62 -4.31 12.51 -10.67
CA THR A 62 -3.49 11.42 -10.13
C THR A 62 -2.68 11.86 -8.91
N ALA A 63 -2.06 13.05 -8.95
CA ALA A 63 -1.32 13.60 -7.82
C ALA A 63 -2.22 13.86 -6.60
N HIS A 64 -3.45 14.33 -6.82
CA HIS A 64 -4.43 14.50 -5.75
C HIS A 64 -4.85 13.17 -5.13
N ILE A 65 -5.16 12.15 -5.94
CA ILE A 65 -5.52 10.81 -5.47
C ILE A 65 -4.38 10.22 -4.63
N TYR A 66 -3.14 10.31 -5.11
CA TYR A 66 -1.97 9.85 -4.36
C TYR A 66 -1.82 10.58 -3.02
N ARG A 67 -1.96 11.91 -3.02
CA ARG A 67 -1.90 12.71 -1.78
C ARG A 67 -3.00 12.31 -0.79
N GLU A 68 -4.23 12.14 -1.25
CA GLU A 68 -5.34 11.72 -0.40
C GLU A 68 -5.10 10.32 0.18
N GLN A 69 -4.55 9.41 -0.61
CA GLN A 69 -4.20 8.07 -0.14
C GLN A 69 -3.07 8.11 0.92
N ALA A 70 -2.05 8.93 0.72
CA ALA A 70 -0.99 9.14 1.71
C ALA A 70 -1.53 9.73 3.03
N LEU A 71 -2.54 10.60 2.93
CA LEU A 71 -3.18 11.22 4.08
C LEU A 71 -4.23 10.33 4.77
N SER A 72 -4.77 9.30 4.10
CA SER A 72 -5.74 8.37 4.71
C SER A 72 -5.10 7.52 5.81
N ASN A 73 -3.81 7.19 5.66
CA ASN A 73 -3.03 6.53 6.69
C ASN A 73 -1.56 7.02 6.71
N PRO A 74 -1.28 8.17 7.36
CA PRO A 74 0.04 8.78 7.36
C PRO A 74 1.12 7.89 8.00
N GLU A 75 0.76 7.10 9.02
CA GLU A 75 1.70 6.19 9.68
C GLU A 75 2.11 5.06 8.75
N LEU A 76 1.14 4.45 8.05
CA LEU A 76 1.42 3.44 7.05
C LEU A 76 2.27 4.03 5.94
N PHE A 77 1.91 5.18 5.36
CA PHE A 77 2.69 5.86 4.33
C PHE A 77 4.16 6.08 4.73
N LEU A 78 4.40 6.66 5.91
CA LEU A 78 5.76 6.91 6.41
C LEU A 78 6.53 5.61 6.68
N PHE A 79 5.83 4.54 7.08
CA PHE A 79 6.45 3.23 7.27
C PHE A 79 7.08 2.68 5.98
N GLY A 80 6.54 3.01 4.81
CA GLY A 80 7.02 2.54 3.50
C GLY A 80 8.37 3.08 3.12
N CYS A 81 8.76 4.20 3.72
CA CYS A 81 10.07 4.81 3.58
C CYS A 81 11.06 4.34 4.68
N SER A 82 10.64 3.41 5.55
CA SER A 82 11.49 2.90 6.63
C SER A 82 12.36 1.72 6.19
N PRO A 83 13.47 1.41 6.89
CA PRO A 83 14.25 0.20 6.60
C PRO A 83 13.44 -1.10 6.70
N ALA A 84 12.43 -1.13 7.58
CA ALA A 84 11.56 -2.28 7.74
C ALA A 84 10.66 -2.53 6.52
N ALA A 85 10.40 -1.51 5.69
CA ALA A 85 9.74 -1.68 4.40
C ALA A 85 10.59 -2.49 3.42
N ASN A 86 11.91 -2.28 3.46
CA ASN A 86 12.85 -3.04 2.63
C ASN A 86 12.95 -4.50 3.10
N GLU A 87 12.98 -4.73 4.42
CA GLU A 87 12.92 -6.10 4.99
C GLU A 87 11.63 -6.83 4.65
N ALA A 88 10.52 -6.11 4.53
CA ALA A 88 9.24 -6.64 4.06
C ALA A 88 9.12 -6.67 2.52
N ASN A 89 10.19 -6.35 1.78
CA ASN A 89 10.24 -6.37 0.32
C ASN A 89 9.12 -5.56 -0.37
N LEU A 90 8.73 -4.42 0.23
CA LEU A 90 7.62 -3.61 -0.27
C LEU A 90 7.91 -2.99 -1.63
N LEU A 91 9.17 -2.66 -1.93
CA LEU A 91 9.54 -2.07 -3.21
C LEU A 91 9.26 -3.03 -4.38
N GLU A 92 9.63 -4.31 -4.24
CA GLU A 92 9.38 -5.33 -5.26
C GLU A 92 7.89 -5.63 -5.40
N MET A 93 7.16 -5.64 -4.27
CA MET A 93 5.70 -5.76 -4.25
C MET A 93 5.05 -4.60 -5.03
N MET A 94 5.49 -3.36 -4.80
CA MET A 94 5.01 -2.17 -5.51
C MET A 94 5.33 -2.20 -7.01
N ALA A 95 6.55 -2.59 -7.38
CA ALA A 95 6.97 -2.69 -8.78
C ALA A 95 6.14 -3.72 -9.56
N SER A 96 5.63 -4.74 -8.88
CA SER A 96 4.78 -5.79 -9.46
C SER A 96 3.29 -5.43 -9.49
N SER A 97 2.91 -4.27 -8.94
CA SER A 97 1.51 -3.82 -8.84
C SER A 97 1.04 -3.14 -10.13
N ASN A 98 -0.27 -3.15 -10.38
CA ASN A 98 -0.87 -2.46 -11.53
C ASN A 98 -0.85 -0.93 -11.36
N ALA A 99 -0.71 -0.41 -10.13
CA ALA A 99 -0.54 1.03 -9.90
C ALA A 99 0.64 1.56 -10.70
N PHE A 100 1.77 0.84 -10.66
CA PHE A 100 2.99 1.29 -11.34
C PHE A 100 2.87 1.23 -12.87
N SER A 101 2.19 0.21 -13.40
CA SER A 101 1.96 0.11 -14.84
C SER A 101 1.06 1.24 -15.36
N LEU A 102 0.05 1.66 -14.58
CA LEU A 102 -0.80 2.81 -14.91
C LEU A 102 0.02 4.10 -15.03
N PHE A 103 0.94 4.35 -14.10
CA PHE A 103 1.83 5.52 -14.19
C PHE A 103 2.72 5.48 -15.45
N SER A 104 3.25 4.32 -15.80
CA SER A 104 4.08 4.18 -17.01
C SER A 104 3.29 4.45 -18.30
N GLY A 105 2.00 4.11 -18.32
CA GLY A 105 1.11 4.37 -19.46
C GLY A 105 0.70 5.83 -19.63
N LEU A 106 0.84 6.67 -18.58
CA LEU A 106 0.50 8.11 -18.64
C LEU A 106 1.56 8.96 -19.36
N ILE A 107 2.77 8.43 -19.56
CA ILE A 107 3.92 9.14 -20.13
C ILE A 107 4.20 8.69 -21.59
N ALA A 108 3.55 7.62 -22.06
CA ALA A 108 3.68 7.09 -23.42
C ALA A 108 2.73 7.79 -24.40
#